data_AF-A0A958YFQ3-F1
#
_entry.id   AF-A0A958YFQ3-F1
#
_cell.length_a   1.000
_cell.length_b   1.000
_cell.length_c   1.000
_cell.angle_alpha   90.00
_cell.angle_beta   90.00
_cell.angle_gamma   90.00
#
_symmetry.space_group_name_H-M   'P 1'
#
loop_
_entity.id
_entity.type
_entity.pdbx_description
1 polymer ?
#
loop_
_entity_poly.entity_id
_entity_poly.type
_entity_poly.pdbx_seq_one_letter_code
_entity_poly.pdbx_strand_id
1 'polypeptide(L)' 'MQTFIEKVLSEITQKQPINADAIFILPSKRAVAFLKKTLVKQSHAAYFAPKVISIEAFIE' A
#
# COMPACT_ATOMS: atom_id res chain seq x y z
N MET A 1 -5.00 17.52 -6.07
CA MET A 1 -5.08 16.41 -7.05
C MET A 1 -4.65 15.15 -6.33
N GLN A 2 -5.50 14.12 -6.25
CA GLN A 2 -5.15 12.86 -5.62
C GLN A 2 -4.41 11.97 -6.64
N THR A 3 -3.33 11.33 -6.22
CA THR A 3 -2.62 10.37 -7.08
C THR A 3 -3.44 9.09 -7.25
N PHE A 4 -3.13 8.32 -8.30
CA PHE A 4 -3.79 7.03 -8.54
C PHE A 4 -3.66 6.09 -7.32
N ILE A 5 -2.45 5.98 -6.73
CA ILE A 5 -2.20 5.13 -5.57
C ILE A 5 -3.04 5.58 -4.37
N GLU A 6 -3.10 6.88 -4.08
CA GLU A 6 -3.92 7.41 -2.99
C GLU A 6 -5.41 7.14 -3.19
N LYS A 7 -5.90 7.26 -4.43
CA LYS A 7 -7.32 7.00 -4.76
C LYS A 7 -7.66 5.53 -4.52
N VAL A 8 -6.88 4.64 -5.12
CA VAL A 8 -7.10 3.19 -4.99
C VAL A 8 -6.97 2.74 -3.53
N LEU A 9 -6.00 3.26 -2.79
CA LEU A 9 -5.82 2.91 -1.38
C LEU A 9 -7.04 3.32 -0.53
N SER A 10 -7.60 4.49 -0.80
CA SER A 10 -8.83 4.95 -0.15
C SER A 10 -10.01 4.02 -0.47
N GLU A 11 -10.18 3.61 -1.73
CA GLU A 11 -11.26 2.71 -2.14
C GLU A 11 -11.12 1.31 -1.51
N ILE A 12 -9.90 0.79 -1.41
CA ILE A 12 -9.62 -0.50 -0.74
C ILE A 12 -9.96 -0.39 0.74
N THR A 13 -9.47 0.66 1.41
CA THR A 13 -9.68 0.86 2.86
C THR A 13 -11.15 1.02 3.22
N GLN A 14 -11.96 1.62 2.33
CA GLN A 14 -13.41 1.72 2.51
C GLN A 14 -14.14 0.38 2.40
N LYS A 15 -13.64 -0.55 1.58
CA LYS A 15 -14.23 -1.89 1.42
C LYS A 15 -13.77 -2.85 2.51
N GLN A 16 -12.50 -2.75 2.90
CA GLN A 16 -11.87 -3.62 3.88
C GLN A 16 -10.72 -2.88 4.58
N PRO A 17 -10.62 -2.94 5.93
CA PRO A 17 -9.47 -2.40 6.64
C PRO A 17 -8.19 -3.12 6.20
N ILE A 18 -7.12 -2.35 5.96
CA ILE A 18 -5.80 -2.91 5.69
C ILE A 18 -5.23 -3.48 6.99
N ASN A 19 -4.82 -4.75 6.96
CA ASN A 19 -4.22 -5.45 8.08
C ASN A 19 -2.86 -6.06 7.68
N ALA A 20 -2.22 -6.75 8.63
CA ALA A 20 -0.90 -7.36 8.44
C ALA A 20 -0.88 -8.43 7.33
N ASP A 21 -2.01 -9.08 7.07
CA ASP A 21 -2.13 -10.21 6.14
C ASP A 21 -2.22 -9.75 4.69
N ALA A 22 -2.45 -8.46 4.44
CA ALA A 22 -2.50 -7.92 3.10
C ALA A 22 -1.11 -7.88 2.45
N ILE A 23 -1.05 -8.29 1.17
CA ILE A 23 0.15 -8.24 0.34
C ILE A 23 -0.12 -7.32 -0.86
N PHE A 24 0.59 -6.21 -0.92
CA PHE A 24 0.58 -5.29 -2.05
C PHE A 24 1.76 -5.56 -2.97
N ILE A 25 1.47 -5.84 -4.23
CA ILE A 25 2.47 -6.06 -5.29
C ILE A 25 2.38 -4.87 -6.25
N LEU A 26 3.51 -4.18 -6.47
CA LEU A 26 3.57 -2.98 -7.30
C LEU A 26 4.54 -3.14 -8.47
N PRO A 27 4.35 -2.43 -9.60
CA PRO A 27 5.14 -2.63 -10.80
C PRO A 27 6.60 -2.14 -10.70
N SER A 28 6.99 -1.44 -9.63
CA SER A 28 8.37 -1.00 -9.45
C SER A 28 8.71 -0.72 -7.98
N LYS A 29 10.01 -0.74 -7.65
CA LYS A 29 10.54 -0.36 -6.33
C LYS A 29 10.17 1.08 -5.91
N ARG A 30 10.05 2.00 -6.88
CA ARG A 30 9.62 3.39 -6.61
C ARG A 30 8.15 3.46 -6.17
N ALA A 31 7.29 2.67 -6.81
CA ALA A 31 5.87 2.62 -6.45
C ALA A 31 5.68 2.05 -5.04
N VAL A 32 6.47 1.04 -4.65
CA VAL A 32 6.51 0.51 -3.28
C VAL A 32 6.80 1.61 -2.26
N ALA A 33 7.84 2.41 -2.50
CA ALA A 33 8.20 3.51 -1.62
C ALA A 33 7.09 4.57 -1.53
N PHE A 34 6.40 4.84 -2.64
CA PHE A 34 5.27 5.78 -2.68
C PHE A 34 4.10 5.26 -1.85
N LEU A 35 3.68 4.00 -2.05
CA LEU A 35 2.58 3.39 -1.29
C LEU A 35 2.88 3.36 0.21
N LYS A 36 4.09 3.00 0.63
CA LYS A 36 4.50 3.02 2.04
C LYS A 36 4.35 4.43 2.65
N LYS A 37 4.77 5.48 1.94
CA LYS A 37 4.57 6.86 2.39
C LYS A 37 3.09 7.23 2.49
N THR A 38 2.27 6.78 1.54
CA THR A 38 0.83 7.03 1.54
C THR A 38 0.14 6.31 2.71
N LEU A 39 0.48 5.05 2.99
CA LEU A 39 -0.02 4.29 4.13
C LEU A 39 0.27 4.97 5.47
N VAL A 40 1.49 5.53 5.63
CA VAL A 40 1.85 6.28 6.83
C VAL A 40 1.03 7.57 6.95
N LYS A 41 0.83 8.30 5.84
CA LYS A 41 0.05 9.54 5.82
C LYS A 41 -1.45 9.34 6.10
N GLN A 42 -2.02 8.23 5.65
CA GLN A 42 -3.45 7.91 5.81
C GLN A 42 -3.73 7.07 7.06
N SER A 43 -2.69 6.73 7.83
CA SER A 43 -2.85 5.99 9.08
C SER A 43 -3.35 6.90 10.18
N HIS A 44 -4.48 6.53 10.80
CA HIS A 44 -5.04 7.22 11.97
C HIS A 44 -4.75 6.49 13.29
N ALA A 45 -4.16 5.29 13.24
CA ALA A 45 -3.85 4.46 14.41
C ALA A 45 -2.63 3.57 14.14
N ALA A 46 -1.96 3.09 15.19
CA ALA A 46 -0.90 2.11 15.03
C ALA A 46 -1.49 0.76 14.57
N TYR A 47 -0.98 0.21 13.49
CA TYR A 47 -1.35 -1.13 13.00
C TYR A 47 -0.12 -1.85 12.46
N PHE A 48 -0.19 -3.17 12.36
CA PHE A 48 0.85 -3.98 11.73
C PHE A 48 0.85 -3.75 10.22
N ALA A 49 1.97 -3.25 9.70
CA ALA A 49 2.07 -2.87 8.30
C ALA A 49 1.90 -4.10 7.38
N PRO A 50 1.16 -3.96 6.26
CA PRO A 50 1.05 -5.01 5.26
C PRO A 50 2.39 -5.25 4.56
N LYS A 51 2.52 -6.42 3.93
CA LYS A 51 3.67 -6.69 3.06
C LYS A 51 3.54 -5.86 1.79
N VAL A 52 4.53 -5.04 1.48
CA VAL A 52 4.57 -4.23 0.25
C VAL A 52 5.84 -4.53 -0.52
N ILE A 53 5.70 -5.14 -1.69
CA ILE A 53 6.78 -5.63 -2.53
C ILE A 53 6.61 -5.18 -3.98
N SER A 54 7.72 -5.15 -4.72
CA SER A 54 7.67 -4.90 -6.16
C SER A 54 7.50 -6.21 -6.91
N ILE A 55 7.03 -6.16 -8.16
CA ILE A 55 6.79 -7.34 -8.97
C ILE A 55 8.08 -8.14 -9.19
N GLU A 56 9.21 -7.45 -9.31
CA GLU A 56 10.52 -8.09 -9.46
C GLU A 56 10.86 -8.94 -8.23
N ALA A 57 10.63 -8.43 -7.02
CA ALA A 57 10.87 -9.16 -5.77
C ALA A 57 9.80 -10.23 -5.46
N PHE A 58 8.69 -10.25 -6.22
CA PHE A 58 7.65 -11.26 -6.07
C PHE A 58 7.90 -12.49 -6.94
N ILE A 59 8.56 -12.31 -8.08
CA ILE A 59 8.84 -13.38 -9.05
C ILE A 59 10.23 -14.01 -8.89
N GLU A 60 11.10 -13.40 -8.08
CA GLU A 60 12.36 -14.00 -7.59
C GLU A 60 12.09 -15.17 -6.63
#